data_AF-A0A7Y2ZDQ5-F1
#
_entry.id   AF-A0A7Y2ZDQ5-F1
#
_cell.length_a   1.000
_cell.length_b   1.000
_cell.length_c   1.000
_cell.angle_alpha   90.00
_cell.angle_beta   90.00
_cell.angle_gamma   90.00
#
_symmetry.space_group_name_H-M   'P 1'
#
loop_
_entity.id
_entity.type
_entity.pdbx_description
1 polymer ?
#
loop_
_entity_poly.entity_id
_entity_poly.type
_entity_poly.pdbx_seq_one_letter_code
_entity_poly.pdbx_strand_id
1 'polypeptide(L)'
;LCRVGEGDVLQAVEEVEAIRADGSGRLSGSRKGHPVALRADDWISMNLWGLDPTVFPILRAAFEAFVGGADPRVDELALPDVIGAAVARGEARVRVLREGREWIGMTHAADRDRVERALAERGEPAG
;
A
#
# COMPACT_ATOMS: atom_id res chain seq x y z
N LEU A 1 1.79 -2.77 5.18
CA LEU A 1 1.84 -2.41 6.61
C LEU A 1 2.62 -1.12 6.79
N CYS A 2 2.07 -0.16 7.51
CA CYS A 2 2.67 1.13 7.79
C CYS A 2 3.01 1.24 9.28
N ARG A 3 4.20 1.77 9.60
CA ARG A 3 4.49 2.30 10.93
C ARG A 3 4.36 3.81 10.90
N VAL A 4 3.50 4.33 11.77
CA VAL A 4 3.23 5.76 11.89
C VAL A 4 3.75 6.23 13.24
N GLY A 5 4.58 7.26 13.22
CA GLY A 5 5.16 7.88 14.41
C GLY A 5 4.35 9.09 14.87
N GLU A 6 4.97 9.89 15.72
CA GLU A 6 4.38 11.12 16.24
C GLU A 6 4.02 12.12 15.11
N GLY A 7 2.90 12.83 15.28
CA GLY A 7 2.43 13.82 14.30
C GLY A 7 1.98 13.21 12.96
N ASP A 8 1.54 11.96 12.98
CA ASP A 8 1.12 11.17 11.81
C ASP A 8 2.20 11.05 10.74
N VAL A 9 3.47 11.01 11.14
CA VAL A 9 4.59 10.89 10.18
C VAL A 9 4.86 9.42 9.88
N LEU A 10 4.89 9.06 8.60
CA LEU A 10 5.27 7.73 8.17
C LEU A 10 6.74 7.45 8.55
N GLN A 11 6.98 6.34 9.25
CA GLN A 11 8.31 5.88 9.64
C GLN A 11 8.78 4.71 8.77
N ALA A 12 7.84 3.86 8.35
CA ALA A 12 8.11 2.76 7.43
C ALA A 12 6.81 2.36 6.72
N VAL A 13 6.95 1.91 5.48
CA VAL A 13 5.91 1.22 4.72
C VAL A 13 6.56 -0.02 4.11
N GLU A 14 5.89 -1.16 4.27
CA GLU A 14 6.38 -2.44 3.78
C GLU A 14 5.20 -3.24 3.25
N GLU A 15 5.38 -3.85 2.08
CA GLU A 15 4.36 -4.70 1.47
C GLU A 15 4.09 -5.96 2.31
N VAL A 16 2.83 -6.34 2.36
CA VAL A 16 2.37 -7.59 2.96
C VAL A 16 1.38 -8.23 2.00
N GLU A 17 1.71 -9.41 1.53
CA GLU A 17 0.96 -10.16 0.53
C GLU A 17 0.12 -11.25 1.20
N ALA A 18 -0.73 -11.92 0.40
CA ALA A 18 -1.48 -13.10 0.80
C ALA A 18 -2.22 -12.94 2.15
N ILE A 19 -2.77 -11.75 2.38
CA ILE A 19 -3.50 -11.42 3.60
C ILE A 19 -4.76 -12.26 3.68
N ARG A 20 -4.96 -12.95 4.81
CA ARG A 20 -6.10 -13.83 5.05
C ARG A 20 -6.47 -13.91 6.53
N ALA A 21 -7.74 -14.13 6.80
CA ALA A 21 -8.24 -14.54 8.11
C ALA A 21 -8.27 -16.08 8.20
N ASP A 22 -7.89 -16.64 9.35
CA ASP A 22 -8.19 -18.05 9.66
C ASP A 22 -9.62 -18.23 10.22
N GLY A 23 -10.03 -19.48 10.47
CA GLY A 23 -11.37 -19.79 10.98
C GLY A 23 -11.69 -19.23 12.37
N SER A 24 -10.68 -18.69 13.08
CA SER A 24 -10.85 -17.98 14.36
C SER A 24 -10.90 -16.45 14.20
N GLY A 25 -10.80 -15.95 12.98
CA GLY A 25 -10.75 -14.51 12.67
C GLY A 25 -9.37 -13.88 12.82
N ARG A 26 -8.31 -14.68 13.06
CA ARG A 26 -6.95 -14.14 13.18
C ARG A 26 -6.40 -13.81 11.79
N LEU A 27 -5.93 -12.57 11.64
CA LEU A 27 -5.36 -12.08 10.39
C LEU A 27 -3.87 -12.43 10.29
N SER A 28 -3.45 -12.84 9.10
CA SER A 28 -2.06 -13.13 8.78
C SER A 28 -1.76 -12.77 7.33
N GLY A 29 -0.49 -12.52 7.03
CA GLY A 29 0.01 -12.31 5.67
C GLY A 29 1.43 -12.81 5.51
N SER A 30 2.04 -12.48 4.38
CA SER A 30 3.44 -12.78 4.05
C SER A 30 4.20 -11.48 3.84
N ARG A 31 5.32 -11.30 4.54
CA ARG A 31 6.29 -10.24 4.27
C ARG A 31 7.56 -10.89 3.78
N LYS A 32 7.95 -10.61 2.53
CA LYS A 32 9.18 -11.15 1.91
C LYS A 32 9.29 -12.67 2.08
N GLY A 33 8.16 -13.37 1.90
CA GLY A 33 8.06 -14.83 2.06
C GLY A 33 7.94 -15.34 3.50
N HIS A 34 7.98 -14.47 4.51
CA HIS A 34 7.85 -14.85 5.92
C HIS A 34 6.46 -14.55 6.47
N PRO A 35 5.85 -15.48 7.24
CA PRO A 35 4.53 -15.25 7.82
C PRO A 35 4.58 -14.12 8.85
N VAL A 36 3.59 -13.23 8.79
CA VAL A 36 3.41 -12.13 9.74
C VAL A 36 1.97 -12.14 10.27
N ALA A 37 1.82 -11.96 11.58
CA ALA A 37 0.50 -11.75 12.19
C ALA A 37 0.08 -10.29 12.02
N LEU A 38 -1.19 -10.09 11.69
CA LEU A 38 -1.77 -8.76 11.46
C LEU A 38 -2.86 -8.51 12.48
N ARG A 39 -3.09 -7.23 12.80
CA ARG A 39 -4.17 -6.77 13.65
C ARG A 39 -5.20 -6.00 12.84
N ALA A 40 -6.45 -6.02 13.28
CA ALA A 40 -7.52 -5.27 12.62
C ALA A 40 -7.31 -3.75 12.65
N ASP A 41 -6.52 -3.26 13.61
CA ASP A 41 -6.17 -1.85 13.79
C ASP A 41 -4.80 -1.46 13.20
N ASP A 42 -4.13 -2.37 12.48
CA ASP A 42 -2.88 -2.08 11.80
C ASP A 42 -3.07 -1.01 10.71
N TRP A 43 -2.13 -0.07 10.62
CA TRP A 43 -2.12 0.91 9.55
C TRP A 43 -1.70 0.25 8.24
N ILE A 44 -2.49 0.48 7.20
CA ILE A 44 -2.19 0.03 5.84
C ILE A 44 -2.21 1.23 4.88
N SER A 45 -1.40 1.13 3.83
CA SER A 45 -1.51 2.03 2.68
C SER A 45 -2.37 1.33 1.64
N MET A 46 -3.37 2.03 1.12
CA MET A 46 -4.13 1.62 -0.06
C MET A 46 -3.49 2.13 -1.35
N ASN A 47 -2.22 2.52 -1.28
CA ASN A 47 -1.40 3.03 -2.38
C ASN A 47 -1.95 4.33 -3.02
N LEU A 48 -2.62 5.17 -2.22
CA LEU A 48 -3.01 6.53 -2.61
C LEU A 48 -2.03 7.54 -2.03
N TRP A 49 -1.37 8.31 -2.91
CA TRP A 49 -0.32 9.24 -2.52
C TRP A 49 -0.59 10.65 -3.08
N GLY A 50 -0.54 11.64 -2.21
CA GLY A 50 -0.38 13.04 -2.60
C GLY A 50 1.08 13.43 -2.47
N LEU A 51 1.77 13.63 -3.60
CA LEU A 51 3.21 13.91 -3.63
C LEU A 51 3.49 15.24 -4.31
N ASP A 52 4.42 15.98 -3.72
CA ASP A 52 4.97 17.19 -4.35
C ASP A 52 5.92 16.79 -5.52
N PRO A 53 5.99 17.57 -6.62
CA PRO A 53 6.89 17.27 -7.74
C PRO A 53 8.38 17.09 -7.37
N THR A 54 8.81 17.59 -6.22
CA THR A 54 10.15 17.32 -5.65
C THR A 54 10.43 15.84 -5.40
N VAL A 55 9.43 14.96 -5.47
CA VAL A 55 9.62 13.50 -5.43
C VAL A 55 10.23 12.94 -6.73
N PHE A 56 10.04 13.59 -7.88
CA PHE A 56 10.46 13.03 -9.18
C PHE A 56 11.96 12.73 -9.28
N PRO A 57 12.89 13.55 -8.77
CA PRO A 57 14.30 13.20 -8.73
C PRO A 57 14.58 11.89 -7.97
N ILE A 58 13.88 11.65 -6.85
CA ILE A 58 14.02 10.42 -6.05
C ILE A 58 13.52 9.22 -6.87
N LEU A 59 12.34 9.34 -7.48
CA LEU A 59 11.76 8.28 -8.31
C LEU A 59 12.64 7.97 -9.53
N ARG A 60 13.18 9.00 -10.19
CA ARG A 60 14.06 8.86 -11.34
C ARG A 60 15.34 8.11 -10.99
N ALA A 61 16.01 8.51 -9.90
CA ALA A 61 17.23 7.83 -9.45
C ALA A 61 16.96 6.35 -9.11
N ALA A 62 15.85 6.06 -8.43
CA ALA A 62 15.46 4.68 -8.14
C ALA A 62 15.16 3.88 -9.41
N PHE A 63 14.47 4.49 -10.38
CA PHE A 63 14.14 3.85 -11.65
C PHE A 63 15.36 3.59 -12.52
N GLU A 64 16.29 4.54 -12.62
CA GLU A 64 17.55 4.38 -13.35
C GLU A 64 18.43 3.28 -12.75
N ALA A 65 18.46 3.16 -11.42
CA ALA A 65 19.16 2.07 -10.74
C ALA A 65 18.49 0.71 -10.98
N PHE A 66 17.15 0.67 -11.06
CA PHE A 66 16.37 -0.54 -11.28
C PHE A 66 16.51 -1.08 -12.72
N VAL A 67 16.38 -0.22 -13.73
CA VAL A 67 16.30 -0.64 -15.14
C VAL A 67 17.58 -1.29 -15.66
N GLY A 68 18.73 -1.01 -15.05
CA GLY A 68 20.03 -1.53 -15.48
C GLY A 68 20.16 -3.07 -15.43
N GLY A 69 19.29 -3.76 -14.69
CA GLY A 69 19.31 -5.22 -14.56
C GLY A 69 17.95 -5.90 -14.49
N ALA A 70 16.86 -5.16 -14.65
CA ALA A 70 15.50 -5.69 -14.52
C ALA A 70 15.03 -6.42 -15.79
N ASP A 71 14.32 -7.54 -15.64
CA ASP A 71 13.49 -8.10 -16.69
C ASP A 71 12.13 -7.39 -16.69
N PRO A 72 11.81 -6.58 -17.72
CA PRO A 72 10.58 -5.78 -17.75
C PRO A 72 9.28 -6.60 -17.79
N ARG A 73 9.37 -7.95 -17.88
CA ARG A 73 8.21 -8.85 -17.88
C ARG A 73 7.81 -9.34 -16.50
N VAL A 74 8.72 -9.29 -15.52
CA VAL A 74 8.50 -9.91 -14.20
C VAL A 74 8.94 -9.03 -13.04
N ASP A 75 9.89 -8.12 -13.27
CA ASP A 75 10.38 -7.26 -12.21
C ASP A 75 9.54 -5.99 -12.11
N GLU A 76 9.25 -5.58 -10.88
CA GLU A 76 8.48 -4.39 -10.57
C GLU A 76 9.28 -3.46 -9.63
N LEU A 77 9.11 -2.15 -9.82
CA LEU A 77 9.59 -1.14 -8.90
C LEU A 77 8.42 -0.53 -8.16
N ALA A 78 8.10 -1.06 -6.98
CA ALA A 78 6.97 -0.62 -6.19
C ALA A 78 7.19 0.81 -5.66
N LEU A 79 6.23 1.71 -5.94
CA LEU A 79 6.20 3.06 -5.37
C LEU A 79 6.33 3.09 -3.84
N PRO A 80 5.63 2.26 -3.04
CA PRO A 80 5.79 2.27 -1.59
C PRO A 80 7.21 1.94 -1.14
N ASP A 81 7.93 1.07 -1.86
CA ASP A 81 9.31 0.73 -1.50
C ASP A 81 10.26 1.91 -1.74
N VAL A 82 10.12 2.60 -2.87
CA VAL A 82 10.94 3.78 -3.18
C VAL A 82 10.69 4.90 -2.17
N ILE A 83 9.42 5.19 -1.86
CA ILE A 83 9.06 6.21 -0.86
C ILE A 83 9.53 5.79 0.53
N GLY A 84 9.31 4.53 0.93
CA GLY A 84 9.73 4.01 2.22
C GLY A 84 11.24 4.10 2.41
N ALA A 85 12.02 3.80 1.37
CA ALA A 85 13.46 3.93 1.39
C ALA A 85 13.91 5.41 1.49
N ALA A 86 13.25 6.32 0.78
CA ALA A 86 13.53 7.75 0.89
C ALA A 86 13.20 8.31 2.29
N VAL A 87 12.10 7.86 2.90
CA VAL A 87 11.76 8.18 4.30
C VAL A 87 12.82 7.66 5.25
N ALA A 88 13.26 6.41 5.10
CA ALA A 88 14.29 5.81 5.95
C ALA A 88 15.64 6.53 5.85
N ARG A 89 15.97 7.09 4.68
CA ARG A 89 17.18 7.91 4.45
C ARG A 89 17.02 9.38 4.86
N GLY A 90 15.83 9.83 5.24
CA GLY A 90 15.55 11.23 5.57
C GLY A 90 15.45 12.16 4.35
N GLU A 91 15.33 11.60 3.14
CA GLU A 91 15.20 12.33 1.88
C GLU A 91 13.75 12.76 1.60
N ALA A 92 12.79 12.10 2.25
CA ALA A 92 11.37 12.41 2.14
C ALA A 92 10.70 12.41 3.52
N ARG A 93 9.71 13.28 3.70
CA ARG A 93 8.83 13.27 4.87
C ARG A 93 7.39 13.13 4.41
N VAL A 94 6.74 12.04 4.81
CA VAL A 94 5.35 11.75 4.46
C VAL A 94 4.47 11.88 5.69
N ARG A 95 3.39 12.64 5.56
CA ARG A 95 2.30 12.66 6.54
C ARG A 95 1.22 11.67 6.12
N VAL A 96 0.83 10.81 7.05
CA VAL A 96 -0.26 9.84 6.90
C VAL A 96 -1.56 10.57 7.18
N LEU A 97 -2.52 10.43 6.28
CA LEU A 97 -3.87 10.96 6.45
C LEU A 97 -4.80 9.79 6.73
N ARG A 98 -5.48 9.82 7.88
CA ARG A 98 -6.46 8.79 8.22
C ARG A 98 -7.78 9.10 7.54
N GLU A 99 -8.15 8.27 6.56
CA GLU A 99 -9.50 8.23 6.03
C GLU A 99 -10.32 7.25 6.89
N GLY A 100 -11.38 7.72 7.54
CA GLY A 100 -12.29 6.87 8.33
C GLY A 100 -13.29 6.09 7.48
N ARG A 101 -13.20 6.19 6.16
CA ARG A 101 -14.09 5.52 5.22
C ARG A 101 -13.57 4.13 4.91
N GLU A 102 -14.50 3.22 4.70
CA GLU A 102 -14.18 1.88 4.21
C GLU A 102 -13.76 1.96 2.74
N TRP A 103 -12.61 1.37 2.47
CA TRP A 103 -12.08 1.16 1.13
C TRP A 103 -12.65 -0.12 0.54
N ILE A 104 -13.28 -0.01 -0.62
CA ILE A 104 -13.75 -1.15 -1.40
C ILE A 104 -12.91 -1.26 -2.66
N GLY A 105 -12.58 -2.48 -3.04
CA GLY A 105 -11.78 -2.76 -4.22
C GLY A 105 -12.10 -4.14 -4.78
N MET A 106 -11.75 -4.33 -6.04
CA MET A 106 -11.82 -5.62 -6.72
C MET A 106 -10.40 -6.17 -6.83
N THR A 107 -10.10 -7.24 -6.10
CA THR A 107 -8.83 -7.96 -6.18
C THR A 107 -9.01 -9.25 -7.00
N HIS A 108 -10.21 -9.84 -6.95
CA HIS A 108 -10.62 -10.98 -7.76
C HIS A 108 -11.92 -10.69 -8.49
N ALA A 109 -12.17 -11.40 -9.60
CA ALA A 109 -13.41 -11.25 -10.36
C ALA A 109 -14.66 -11.49 -9.50
N ALA A 110 -14.56 -12.37 -8.50
CA ALA A 110 -15.64 -12.66 -7.55
C ALA A 110 -15.99 -11.47 -6.62
N ASP A 111 -15.12 -10.46 -6.50
CA ASP A 111 -15.39 -9.27 -5.69
C ASP A 111 -16.42 -8.34 -6.36
N ARG A 112 -16.70 -8.53 -7.65
CA ARG A 112 -17.58 -7.67 -8.45
C ARG A 112 -18.93 -7.44 -7.78
N ASP A 113 -19.67 -8.50 -7.48
CA ASP A 113 -21.02 -8.39 -6.91
C ASP A 113 -21.02 -7.67 -5.55
N ARG A 114 -19.95 -7.88 -4.75
CA ARG A 114 -19.78 -7.18 -3.47
C ARG A 114 -19.56 -5.69 -3.69
N VAL A 115 -18.71 -5.33 -4.64
CA VAL A 115 -18.39 -3.93 -4.96
C VAL A 115 -19.59 -3.21 -5.57
N GLU A 116 -20.32 -3.83 -6.50
CA GLU A 116 -21.54 -3.27 -7.09
C GLU A 116 -22.60 -2.95 -6.03
N ARG A 117 -22.85 -3.87 -5.08
CA ARG A 117 -23.76 -3.62 -3.96
C ARG A 117 -23.29 -2.45 -3.09
N ALA A 118 -22.01 -2.42 -2.73
CA ALA A 118 -21.45 -1.37 -1.89
C ALA A 118 -21.54 0.02 -2.55
N LEU A 119 -21.38 0.13 -3.87
CA LEU A 119 -21.54 1.37 -4.62
C LEU A 119 -23.01 1.83 -4.66
N ALA A 120 -23.94 0.91 -4.92
CA ALA A 120 -25.37 1.20 -4.94
C ALA A 120 -25.88 1.72 -3.58
N GLU A 121 -25.44 1.13 -2.47
CA GLU A 121 -25.76 1.58 -1.11
C GLU A 121 -25.23 2.99 -0.80
N ARG A 122 -24.13 3.39 -1.44
CA ARG A 122 -23.49 4.71 -1.27
C ARG A 122 -24.10 5.79 -2.17
N GLY A 123 -25.03 5.44 -3.05
CA GLY A 123 -25.68 6.37 -3.98
C GLY A 123 -24.79 6.80 -5.15
N GLU A 124 -23.70 6.09 -5.40
CA GLU A 124 -22.81 6.31 -6.54
C GLU A 124 -23.18 5.30 -7.65
N PRO A 125 -23.71 5.74 -8.81
CA PRO A 125 -24.04 4.82 -9.88
C PRO A 125 -22.76 4.17 -10.42
N ALA A 126 -22.74 2.85 -10.49
CA ALA A 126 -21.72 2.10 -11.22
C ALA A 126 -21.90 2.40 -12.73
N GLY A 127 -21.08 3.32 -13.25
CA GLY A 127 -21.04 3.72 -14.66
C GLY A 127 -20.03 2.91 -15.46
#